data_AF-A0A529MXC4-F1
#
_entry.id   AF-A0A529MXC4-F1
#
_cell.length_a   1.000
_cell.length_b   1.000
_cell.length_c   1.000
_cell.angle_alpha   90.00
_cell.angle_beta   90.00
_cell.angle_gamma   90.00
#
_symmetry.space_group_name_H-M   'P 1'
#
loop_
_entity.id
_entity.type
_entity.pdbx_description
1 polymer ?
#
loop_
_entity_poly.entity_id
_entity_poly.type
_entity_poly.pdbx_seq_one_letter_code
_entity_poly.pdbx_strand_id
1 'polypeptide(L)'
;EMSALLAPPPLDLRVNPIKSTREAMLNALKDLGLRAQPSAIAPYGIRVHERPSLASLLMLRTGEVEIQDEGSQLVAMLVDARPGERVVDFCAGAGGKTLAVAVQMNNKGHVVACDVLEGRLKRGAERFRQAGLHN
;
A
#
# COMPACT_ATOMS: atom_id res chain seq x y z
N GLU A 1 -25.66 -0.90 5.90
CA GLU A 1 -24.29 -1.12 6.39
C GLU A 1 -23.97 -2.58 6.70
N MET A 2 -24.75 -3.29 7.53
CA MET A 2 -24.45 -4.70 7.89
C MET A 2 -24.42 -5.69 6.70
N SER A 3 -25.15 -5.44 5.61
CA SER A 3 -25.13 -6.30 4.42
C SER A 3 -23.79 -6.32 3.69
N ALA A 4 -23.00 -5.24 3.77
CA ALA A 4 -21.68 -5.17 3.14
C ALA A 4 -20.65 -6.09 3.83
N LEU A 5 -20.87 -6.42 5.11
CA LEU A 5 -20.03 -7.34 5.89
C LEU A 5 -20.28 -8.81 5.53
N LEU A 6 -21.34 -9.12 4.78
CA LEU A 6 -21.70 -10.48 4.37
C LEU A 6 -20.98 -10.94 3.09
N ALA A 7 -20.43 -9.99 2.32
CA ALA A 7 -19.63 -10.28 1.15
C ALA A 7 -18.14 -10.24 1.50
N PRO A 8 -17.32 -11.11 0.91
CA PRO A 8 -15.89 -11.11 1.20
C PRO A 8 -15.26 -9.83 0.62
N PRO A 9 -14.32 -9.18 1.32
CA PRO A 9 -13.84 -7.85 0.93
C PRO A 9 -13.08 -7.88 -0.39
N PRO A 10 -13.20 -6.86 -1.25
CA PRO A 10 -12.45 -6.80 -2.50
C PRO A 10 -10.93 -6.80 -2.23
N LEU A 11 -10.14 -7.23 -3.23
CA LEU A 11 -8.69 -7.06 -3.19
C LEU A 11 -8.35 -5.68 -3.72
N ASP A 12 -7.96 -4.79 -2.82
CA ASP A 12 -7.45 -3.47 -3.17
C ASP A 12 -5.93 -3.44 -3.05
N LEU A 13 -5.29 -2.87 -4.07
CA LEU A 13 -3.86 -2.63 -4.15
C LEU A 13 -3.61 -1.13 -4.13
N ARG A 14 -2.50 -0.72 -3.53
CA ARG A 14 -1.94 0.63 -3.61
C ARG A 14 -0.66 0.58 -4.41
N VAL A 15 -0.60 1.34 -5.50
CA VAL A 15 0.62 1.50 -6.30
C VAL A 15 1.63 2.36 -5.55
N ASN A 16 2.90 1.98 -5.63
CA ASN A 16 4.02 2.75 -5.11
C ASN A 16 4.56 3.69 -6.22
N PRO A 17 4.25 5.00 -6.17
CA PRO A 17 4.68 5.96 -7.19
C PRO A 17 6.21 6.18 -7.24
N ILE A 18 6.97 5.70 -6.25
CA ILE A 18 8.44 5.70 -6.32
C ILE A 18 8.94 4.68 -7.35
N LYS A 19 8.19 3.60 -7.61
CA LYS A 19 8.63 2.46 -8.43
C LYS A 19 7.84 2.28 -9.72
N SER A 20 6.57 2.70 -9.75
CA SER A 20 5.69 2.44 -10.89
C SER A 20 4.53 3.43 -10.99
N THR A 21 3.68 3.28 -12.00
CA THR A 21 2.46 4.07 -12.21
C THR A 21 1.21 3.21 -12.15
N ARG A 22 0.05 3.83 -11.92
CA ARG A 22 -1.22 3.10 -11.86
C ARG A 22 -1.56 2.43 -13.19
N GLU A 23 -1.26 3.11 -14.29
CA GLU A 23 -1.46 2.63 -15.65
C GLU A 23 -0.57 1.41 -15.93
N ALA A 24 0.71 1.46 -15.54
CA ALA A 24 1.62 0.34 -15.71
C ALA A 24 1.15 -0.91 -14.94
N MET A 25 0.68 -0.72 -13.70
CA MET A 25 0.20 -1.83 -12.87
C MET A 25 -1.13 -2.39 -13.35
N LEU A 26 -2.03 -1.57 -13.89
CA LEU A 26 -3.27 -2.06 -14.53
C LEU A 26 -2.96 -2.91 -15.76
N ASN A 27 -2.00 -2.50 -16.59
CA ASN A 27 -1.56 -3.30 -17.73
C ASN A 27 -0.92 -4.62 -17.30
N ALA A 28 -0.03 -4.59 -16.29
CA ALA A 28 0.57 -5.80 -15.74
C ALA A 28 -0.47 -6.78 -15.18
N LEU A 29 -1.49 -6.29 -14.48
CA LEU A 29 -2.61 -7.11 -14.00
C LEU A 29 -3.42 -7.71 -15.15
N LYS A 30 -3.65 -6.93 -16.21
CA LYS A 30 -4.35 -7.40 -17.41
C LYS A 30 -3.56 -8.50 -18.14
N ASP A 31 -2.25 -8.38 -18.24
CA ASP A 31 -1.38 -9.38 -18.87
C ASP A 31 -1.36 -10.71 -18.08
N LEU A 32 -1.62 -10.65 -16.77
CA LEU A 32 -1.85 -11.81 -15.91
C LEU A 32 -3.28 -12.37 -16.01
N GLY A 33 -4.13 -11.81 -16.88
CA GLY A 33 -5.53 -12.21 -17.05
C GLY A 33 -6.46 -11.78 -15.91
N LEU A 34 -6.05 -10.80 -15.10
CA LEU A 34 -6.83 -10.31 -13.96
C LEU A 34 -7.64 -9.08 -14.36
N ARG A 35 -8.92 -9.04 -13.99
CA ARG A 35 -9.76 -7.86 -14.17
C ARG A 35 -9.52 -6.91 -13.02
N ALA A 36 -8.86 -5.81 -13.34
CA ALA A 36 -8.57 -4.74 -12.41
C ALA A 36 -9.03 -3.40 -12.96
N GLN A 37 -9.39 -2.49 -12.07
CA GLN A 37 -9.79 -1.12 -12.39
C GLN A 37 -9.20 -0.15 -11.38
N PRO A 38 -9.04 1.14 -11.72
CA PRO A 38 -8.76 2.17 -10.73
C PRO A 38 -9.77 2.12 -9.59
N SER A 39 -9.31 2.37 -8.36
CA SER A 39 -10.22 2.59 -7.25
C SER A 39 -10.98 3.91 -7.44
N ALA A 40 -12.09 4.08 -6.71
CA ALA A 40 -13.01 5.18 -6.97
C ALA A 40 -12.46 6.56 -6.57
N ILE A 41 -11.65 6.60 -5.51
CA ILE A 41 -11.21 7.84 -4.86
C ILE A 41 -9.68 7.85 -4.68
N ALA A 42 -9.07 6.76 -4.22
CA ALA A 42 -7.63 6.74 -3.97
C ALA A 42 -6.82 6.86 -5.28
N PRO A 43 -5.93 7.87 -5.41
CA PRO A 43 -5.25 8.15 -6.68
C PRO A 43 -4.32 7.02 -7.13
N TYR A 44 -3.75 6.29 -6.17
CA TYR A 44 -2.87 5.13 -6.41
C TYR A 44 -3.58 3.79 -6.24
N GLY A 45 -4.90 3.81 -6.00
CA GLY A 45 -5.67 2.61 -5.72
C GLY A 45 -6.04 1.84 -7.00
N ILE A 46 -5.97 0.51 -6.92
CA ILE A 46 -6.46 -0.43 -7.92
C ILE A 46 -7.32 -1.46 -7.20
N ARG A 47 -8.53 -1.71 -7.72
CA ARG A 47 -9.39 -2.80 -7.28
C ARG A 47 -9.27 -3.98 -8.24
N VAL A 48 -8.96 -5.15 -7.72
CA VAL A 48 -8.92 -6.42 -8.44
C VAL A 48 -10.18 -7.22 -8.12
N HIS A 49 -10.90 -7.66 -9.15
CA HIS A 49 -12.18 -8.37 -8.98
C HIS A 49 -11.99 -9.83 -8.60
N GLU A 50 -10.92 -10.46 -9.08
CA GLU A 50 -10.52 -11.81 -8.72
C GLU A 50 -9.73 -11.86 -7.40
N ARG A 51 -9.57 -13.08 -6.86
CA ARG A 51 -8.67 -13.38 -5.74
C ARG A 51 -7.50 -14.22 -6.24
N PRO A 52 -6.52 -13.61 -6.93
CA PRO A 52 -5.34 -14.35 -7.35
C PRO A 52 -4.54 -14.83 -6.14
N SER A 53 -3.70 -15.84 -6.35
CA SER A 53 -2.66 -16.16 -5.38
C SER A 53 -1.72 -14.96 -5.24
N LEU A 54 -1.57 -14.42 -4.03
CA LEU A 54 -0.66 -13.29 -3.80
C LEU A 54 0.79 -13.65 -4.16
N ALA A 55 1.15 -14.93 -4.06
CA ALA A 55 2.47 -15.41 -4.41
C ALA A 55 2.79 -15.28 -5.92
N SER A 56 1.77 -15.23 -6.79
CA SER A 56 1.94 -15.06 -8.24
C SER A 56 2.06 -13.60 -8.67
N LEU A 57 1.78 -12.64 -7.78
CA LEU A 57 1.87 -11.21 -8.07
C LEU A 57 3.29 -10.72 -7.79
N LEU A 58 4.17 -10.81 -8.78
CA LEU A 58 5.58 -10.39 -8.63
C LEU A 58 5.74 -8.94 -8.16
N MET A 59 4.86 -8.05 -8.62
CA MET A 59 4.75 -6.64 -8.21
C MET A 59 4.61 -6.41 -6.69
N LEU A 60 4.11 -7.40 -5.93
CA LEU A 60 4.10 -7.33 -4.46
C LEU A 60 5.49 -7.55 -3.88
N ARG A 61 6.26 -8.49 -4.44
CA ARG A 61 7.62 -8.82 -3.98
C ARG A 61 8.63 -7.74 -4.35
N THR A 62 8.42 -7.11 -5.50
CA THR A 62 9.23 -5.98 -5.97
C THR A 62 8.81 -4.66 -5.33
N GLY A 63 7.75 -4.62 -4.49
CA GLY A 63 7.30 -3.41 -3.81
C GLY A 63 6.74 -2.33 -4.75
N GLU A 64 6.33 -2.70 -5.96
CA GLU A 64 5.65 -1.81 -6.91
C GLU A 64 4.20 -1.56 -6.51
N VAL A 65 3.58 -2.53 -5.82
CA VAL A 65 2.27 -2.39 -5.21
C VAL A 65 2.25 -2.96 -3.80
N GLU A 66 1.27 -2.53 -3.01
CA GLU A 66 1.00 -3.02 -1.66
C GLU A 66 -0.46 -3.42 -1.52
N ILE A 67 -0.75 -4.46 -0.75
CA ILE A 67 -2.14 -4.82 -0.40
C ILE A 67 -2.63 -3.82 0.63
N GLN A 68 -3.63 -3.02 0.26
CA GLN A 68 -4.24 -2.04 1.16
C GLN A 68 -5.62 -1.62 0.67
N ASP A 69 -6.60 -1.69 1.58
CA ASP A 69 -7.96 -1.19 1.35
C ASP A 69 -7.98 0.29 0.99
N GLU A 70 -8.87 0.69 0.10
CA GLU A 70 -8.98 2.09 -0.36
C GLU A 70 -9.13 3.09 0.81
N GLY A 71 -9.90 2.75 1.85
CA GLY A 71 -10.07 3.60 3.03
C GLY A 71 -8.76 3.89 3.75
N SER A 72 -7.92 2.88 3.95
CA SER A 72 -6.59 3.02 4.54
C SER A 72 -5.65 3.86 3.67
N GLN A 73 -5.78 3.80 2.34
CA GLN A 73 -5.00 4.65 1.43
C GLN A 73 -5.40 6.12 1.63
N LEU A 74 -6.69 6.41 1.72
CA LEU A 74 -7.22 7.76 1.94
C LEU A 74 -6.84 8.30 3.32
N VAL A 75 -6.93 7.49 4.37
CA VAL A 75 -6.51 7.90 5.72
C VAL A 75 -5.04 8.29 5.73
N ALA A 76 -4.18 7.51 5.08
CA ALA A 76 -2.76 7.86 4.99
C ALA A 76 -2.54 9.15 4.18
N MET A 77 -3.35 9.40 3.13
CA MET A 77 -3.30 10.64 2.34
C MET A 77 -3.75 11.88 3.13
N LEU A 78 -4.77 11.73 3.99
CA LEU A 78 -5.29 12.82 4.82
C LEU A 78 -4.30 13.28 5.91
N VAL A 79 -3.24 12.51 6.20
CA VAL A 79 -2.16 12.95 7.08
C VAL A 79 -1.42 14.16 6.47
N ASP A 80 -1.42 14.31 5.13
CA ASP A 80 -0.72 15.38 4.39
C ASP A 80 0.74 15.54 4.82
N ALA A 81 1.44 14.42 5.04
CA ALA A 81 2.83 14.42 5.49
C ALA A 81 3.75 14.98 4.40
N ARG A 82 4.49 16.04 4.74
CA ARG A 82 5.30 16.79 3.77
C ARG A 82 6.75 16.32 3.78
N PRO A 83 7.44 16.35 2.62
CA PRO A 83 8.86 16.06 2.54
C PRO A 83 9.67 16.87 3.57
N GLY A 84 10.47 16.19 4.39
CA GLY A 84 11.31 16.80 5.42
C GLY A 84 10.71 16.83 6.83
N GLU A 85 9.42 16.50 6.99
CA GLU A 85 8.78 16.40 8.29
C GLU A 85 9.23 15.16 9.09
N ARG A 86 8.86 15.12 10.37
CA ARG A 86 9.03 13.95 11.23
C ARG A 86 7.66 13.44 11.62
N VAL A 87 7.34 12.20 11.23
CA VAL A 87 6.03 11.60 11.44
C VAL A 87 6.18 10.31 12.24
N VAL A 88 5.19 10.02 13.10
CA VAL A 88 5.13 8.78 13.87
C VAL A 88 3.81 8.05 13.60
N ASP A 89 3.91 6.77 13.32
CA ASP A 89 2.79 5.83 13.17
C ASP A 89 2.78 4.89 14.38
N PHE A 90 1.96 5.22 15.39
CA PHE A 90 1.96 4.53 16.69
C PHE A 90 1.37 3.12 16.68
N CYS A 91 0.61 2.78 15.64
CA CYS A 91 -0.06 1.50 15.48
C CYS A 91 0.24 0.94 14.08
N ALA A 92 1.51 0.93 13.72
CA ALA A 92 1.97 0.67 12.37
C ALA A 92 1.59 -0.75 11.89
N GLY A 93 1.42 -1.71 12.78
CA GLY A 93 1.17 -3.10 12.43
C GLY A 93 2.30 -3.62 11.56
N ALA A 94 1.93 -4.12 10.36
CA ALA A 94 2.90 -4.54 9.36
C ALA A 94 3.41 -3.39 8.46
N GLY A 95 3.09 -2.13 8.77
CA GLY A 95 3.66 -0.93 8.13
C GLY A 95 2.92 -0.40 6.91
N GLY A 96 1.69 -0.84 6.63
CA GLY A 96 1.00 -0.46 5.39
C GLY A 96 0.76 1.06 5.25
N LYS A 97 0.35 1.73 6.33
CA LYS A 97 0.13 3.19 6.37
C LYS A 97 1.45 3.95 6.49
N THR A 98 2.37 3.47 7.33
CA THR A 98 3.76 3.95 7.38
C THR A 98 4.37 4.05 5.99
N LEU A 99 4.22 3.01 5.15
CA LEU A 99 4.76 3.00 3.79
C LEU A 99 4.10 4.08 2.92
N ALA A 100 2.78 4.29 3.02
CA ALA A 100 2.12 5.37 2.27
C ALA A 100 2.64 6.75 2.68
N VAL A 101 2.79 6.98 3.98
CA VAL A 101 3.28 8.26 4.53
C VAL A 101 4.72 8.51 4.05
N ALA A 102 5.60 7.51 4.14
CA ALA A 102 6.98 7.63 3.68
C ALA A 102 7.07 7.94 2.16
N VAL A 103 6.21 7.31 1.36
CA VAL A 103 6.08 7.59 -0.08
C VAL A 103 5.61 9.02 -0.33
N GLN A 104 4.60 9.53 0.39
CA GLN A 104 4.11 10.92 0.26
C GLN A 104 5.20 11.94 0.55
N MET A 105 6.05 11.63 1.52
CA MET A 105 7.21 12.45 1.89
C MET A 105 8.37 12.36 0.88
N ASN A 106 8.21 11.62 -0.23
CA ASN A 106 9.19 11.43 -1.30
C ASN A 106 10.57 11.05 -0.76
N ASN A 107 10.61 10.12 0.20
CA ASN A 107 11.83 9.68 0.86
C ASN A 107 12.64 10.79 1.58
N LYS A 108 12.01 11.90 1.97
CA LYS A 108 12.66 12.99 2.72
C LYS A 108 12.02 13.18 4.08
N GLY A 109 12.82 13.40 5.11
CA GLY A 109 12.34 13.54 6.50
C GLY A 109 12.57 12.26 7.29
N HIS A 110 11.71 11.98 8.27
CA HIS A 110 11.82 10.77 9.10
C HIS A 110 10.45 10.19 9.44
N VAL A 111 10.23 8.89 9.22
CA VAL A 111 9.00 8.18 9.65
C VAL A 111 9.32 7.12 10.70
N VAL A 112 8.72 7.24 11.88
CA VAL A 112 8.87 6.25 12.97
C VAL A 112 7.66 5.32 12.96
N ALA A 113 7.88 4.03 12.72
CA ALA A 113 6.87 2.99 12.90
C ALA A 113 6.96 2.37 14.29
N CYS A 114 5.88 2.43 15.06
CA CYS A 114 5.76 1.78 16.36
C CYS A 114 4.64 0.75 16.36
N ASP A 115 4.87 -0.38 17.02
CA ASP A 115 3.85 -1.38 17.33
C ASP A 115 4.35 -2.21 18.51
N VAL A 116 3.44 -2.71 19.34
CA VAL A 116 3.79 -3.58 20.48
C VAL A 116 4.18 -4.99 20.03
N LEU A 117 3.82 -5.38 18.80
CA LEU A 117 4.10 -6.68 18.23
C LEU A 117 5.33 -6.63 17.33
N GLU A 118 6.50 -6.96 17.90
CA GLU A 118 7.79 -6.96 17.20
C GLU A 118 7.78 -7.76 15.87
N GLY A 119 7.09 -8.91 15.85
CA GLY A 119 6.96 -9.73 14.64
C GLY A 119 6.19 -9.06 13.49
N ARG A 120 5.36 -8.05 13.76
CA ARG A 120 4.72 -7.23 12.71
C ARG A 120 5.70 -6.19 12.17
N LEU A 121 6.47 -5.53 13.06
CA LEU A 121 7.50 -4.57 12.68
C LEU A 121 8.60 -5.21 11.82
N LYS A 122 9.07 -6.41 12.17
CA LYS A 122 10.08 -7.16 11.37
C LYS A 122 9.60 -7.41 9.94
N ARG A 123 8.34 -7.81 9.77
CA ARG A 123 7.72 -8.00 8.43
C ARG A 123 7.57 -6.68 7.67
N GLY A 124 7.23 -5.60 8.38
CA GLY A 124 7.18 -4.26 7.80
C GLY A 124 8.54 -3.79 7.30
N ALA A 125 9.61 -4.02 8.06
CA ALA A 125 10.96 -3.62 7.69
C ALA A 125 11.47 -4.24 6.38
N GLU A 126 11.06 -5.48 6.07
CA GLU A 126 11.37 -6.09 4.78
C GLU A 126 10.61 -5.43 3.62
N ARG A 127 9.32 -5.14 3.83
CA ARG A 127 8.48 -4.43 2.85
C ARG A 127 8.97 -3.02 2.57
N PHE A 128 9.42 -2.29 3.59
CA PHE A 128 9.99 -0.94 3.41
C PHE A 128 11.21 -0.97 2.50
N ARG A 129 12.11 -1.95 2.70
CA ARG A 129 13.28 -2.17 1.84
C ARG A 129 12.87 -2.53 0.40
N GLN A 130 11.93 -3.45 0.24
CA GLN A 130 11.42 -3.84 -1.08
C GLN A 130 10.76 -2.66 -1.81
N ALA A 131 10.03 -1.81 -1.09
CA ALA A 131 9.40 -0.60 -1.61
C ALA A 131 10.37 0.54 -1.93
N GLY A 132 11.66 0.41 -1.60
CA GLY A 132 12.68 1.42 -1.89
C GLY A 132 12.61 2.65 -0.97
N LEU A 133 12.11 2.47 0.26
CA LEU A 133 12.03 3.53 1.25
C LEU A 133 13.31 3.68 2.06
N HIS A 134 13.67 4.92 2.41
CA HIS A 134 14.89 5.23 3.17
C HIS A 134 14.77 6.36 4.20
N ASN A 135 13.55 6.85 4.47
CA ASN A 135 13.24 7.87 5.47
C ASN A 135 12.39 7.32 6.62
#